data_AF-A0A8H5BM26-F1
#
_entry.id   AF-A0A8H5BM26-F1
#
_cell.length_a   1.000
_cell.length_b   1.000
_cell.length_c   1.000
_cell.angle_alpha   90.00
_cell.angle_beta   90.00
_cell.angle_gamma   90.00
#
_symmetry.space_group_name_H-M   'P 1'
#
loop_
_entity.id
_entity.type
_entity.pdbx_description
1 polymer ?
#
loop_
_entity_poly.entity_id
_entity_poly.type
_entity_poly.pdbx_seq_one_letter_code
_entity_poly.pdbx_strand_id
1 'polypeptide(L)'
;MSSPLVLVRILISGSRALGKAFYEAGRQAAKNVKSTPEGAIAGDAAGVGHANSGSVTDQLTRQHRMTLDEARLILNVNKEAELEQVLKNYEHLYKANSPPPKPEKPVKPASKKTAAIPDHSHYLQSKVVRAKERWEAELKAGNAPAAAEAQAPPPPPPSSGPTTTPPPS
;
A
#
# COMPACT_ATOMS: atom_id res chain seq x y z
N MET A 1 34.92 45.31 0.26
CA MET A 1 34.59 44.94 1.66
C MET A 1 33.12 44.58 1.73
N SER A 2 32.78 43.28 1.73
CA SER A 2 31.38 42.86 1.92
C SER A 2 30.91 43.32 3.28
N SER A 3 29.91 44.20 3.29
CA SER A 3 29.43 44.78 4.55
C SER A 3 28.71 43.71 5.39
N PRO A 4 28.99 43.59 6.70
CA PRO A 4 28.35 42.61 7.58
C PRO A 4 26.81 42.76 7.63
N LEU A 5 26.30 43.96 7.34
CA LEU A 5 24.86 44.24 7.26
C LEU A 5 24.15 43.54 6.08
N VAL A 6 24.85 43.27 4.98
CA VAL A 6 24.28 42.54 3.83
C VAL A 6 24.07 41.07 4.16
N LEU A 7 25.02 40.44 4.87
CA LEU A 7 24.90 39.04 5.30
C LEU A 7 23.73 38.85 6.28
N VAL A 8 23.56 39.75 7.24
CA VAL A 8 22.46 39.71 8.20
C VAL A 8 21.10 39.86 7.50
N ARG A 9 21.00 40.74 6.50
CA ARG A 9 19.76 40.90 5.71
C ARG A 9 19.42 39.66 4.90
N ILE A 10 20.40 39.06 4.24
CA ILE A 10 20.22 37.81 3.47
C ILE A 10 19.77 36.67 4.39
N LEU A 11 20.38 36.55 5.57
CA LEU A 11 20.01 35.54 6.55
C LEU A 11 18.54 35.72 7.00
N ILE A 12 18.16 36.93 7.39
CA ILE A 12 16.79 37.23 7.84
C ILE A 12 15.76 37.02 6.71
N SER A 13 16.06 37.47 5.48
CA SER A 13 15.16 37.27 4.35
C SER A 13 15.05 35.80 3.96
N GLY A 14 16.17 35.06 3.98
CA GLY A 14 16.22 33.63 3.69
C GLY A 14 15.42 32.82 4.70
N SER A 15 15.60 33.08 6.00
CA SER A 15 14.85 32.40 7.06
C SER A 15 13.34 32.64 6.99
N ARG A 16 12.90 33.84 6.60
CA ARG A 16 11.46 34.15 6.45
C ARG A 16 10.83 33.45 5.25
N ALA A 17 11.55 33.35 4.13
CA ALA A 17 11.08 32.60 2.96
C ALA A 17 11.00 31.10 3.25
N LEU A 18 12.07 30.54 3.84
CA LEU A 18 12.13 29.13 4.22
C LEU A 18 11.05 28.76 5.23
N GLY A 19 10.88 29.56 6.29
CA GLY A 19 9.88 29.31 7.34
C GLY A 19 8.43 29.36 6.82
N LYS A 20 8.11 30.28 5.90
CA LYS A 20 6.77 30.34 5.29
C LYS A 20 6.47 29.12 4.43
N ALA A 21 7.43 28.65 3.63
CA ALA A 21 7.27 27.46 2.81
C ALA A 21 7.06 26.19 3.65
N PHE A 22 7.88 25.97 4.69
CA PHE A 22 7.70 24.84 5.60
C PHE A 22 6.37 24.92 6.38
N TYR A 23 5.93 26.11 6.78
CA TYR A 23 4.64 26.28 7.46
C TYR A 23 3.44 25.95 6.56
N GLU A 24 3.44 26.42 5.31
CA GLU A 24 2.37 26.10 4.37
C GLU A 24 2.36 24.63 3.98
N ALA A 25 3.54 24.04 3.70
CA ALA A 25 3.68 22.62 3.42
C ALA A 25 3.23 21.77 4.63
N GLY A 26 3.66 22.15 5.84
CA GLY A 26 3.25 21.50 7.08
C GLY A 26 1.75 21.62 7.33
N ARG A 27 1.13 22.77 7.05
CA ARG A 27 -0.32 22.98 7.14
C ARG A 27 -1.08 22.13 6.12
N GLN A 28 -0.56 21.97 4.91
CA GLN A 28 -1.15 21.10 3.88
C GLN A 28 -1.04 19.62 4.29
N ALA A 29 0.12 19.18 4.76
CA ALA A 29 0.30 17.83 5.30
C ALA A 29 -0.65 17.57 6.47
N ALA A 30 -0.78 18.51 7.40
CA ALA A 30 -1.69 18.38 8.54
C ALA A 30 -3.15 18.29 8.11
N LYS A 31 -3.59 19.04 7.09
CA LYS A 31 -4.95 18.91 6.53
C LYS A 31 -5.19 17.53 5.92
N ASN A 32 -4.24 17.01 5.17
CA ASN A 32 -4.32 15.66 4.58
C ASN A 32 -4.43 14.58 5.65
N VAL A 33 -3.69 14.74 6.76
CA VAL A 33 -3.77 13.82 7.92
C VAL A 33 -5.10 13.99 8.68
N LYS A 34 -5.63 15.21 8.80
CA LYS A 34 -6.87 15.47 9.57
C LYS A 34 -8.16 15.08 8.82
N SER A 35 -8.12 15.08 7.49
CA SER A 35 -9.18 14.54 6.64
C SER A 35 -9.11 13.02 6.48
N THR A 36 -8.01 12.39 6.91
CA THR A 36 -7.92 10.94 7.02
C THR A 36 -8.74 10.49 8.24
N PRO A 37 -9.82 9.70 8.07
CA PRO A 37 -10.68 9.30 9.18
C PRO A 37 -9.86 8.56 10.25
N GLU A 38 -10.23 8.73 11.53
CA GLU A 38 -9.51 8.25 12.72
C GLU A 38 -9.22 6.73 12.72
N GLY A 39 -9.93 5.95 11.88
CA GLY A 39 -9.70 4.53 11.65
C GLY A 39 -8.66 4.18 10.55
N ALA A 40 -8.17 5.15 9.78
CA ALA A 40 -7.15 4.92 8.74
C ALA A 40 -5.71 5.01 9.29
N ILE A 41 -5.54 5.48 10.53
CA ILE A 41 -4.28 5.44 11.28
C ILE A 41 -4.02 4.05 11.88
N ALA A 42 -5.01 3.15 11.84
CA ALA A 42 -4.86 1.74 12.17
C ALA A 42 -4.22 0.95 11.01
N GLY A 43 -2.97 1.28 10.69
CA GLY A 43 -1.95 0.39 10.15
C GLY A 43 -2.12 -0.26 8.76
N ASP A 44 -3.27 -0.27 8.11
CA ASP A 44 -3.48 -1.03 6.85
C ASP A 44 -4.22 -0.23 5.75
N ALA A 45 -4.67 1.00 6.00
CA ALA A 45 -5.76 1.57 5.18
C ALA A 45 -5.50 2.92 4.50
N ALA A 46 -4.34 3.55 4.68
CA ALA A 46 -4.09 4.89 4.13
C ALA A 46 -4.25 4.93 2.59
N GLY A 47 -3.86 3.87 1.88
CA GLY A 47 -4.11 3.72 0.44
C GLY A 47 -5.38 2.92 0.07
N VAL A 48 -5.87 2.06 0.96
CA VAL A 48 -7.02 1.18 0.70
C VAL A 48 -8.35 1.94 0.73
N GLY A 49 -8.45 3.02 1.51
CA GLY A 49 -9.68 3.83 1.60
C GLY A 49 -10.04 4.52 0.27
N HIS A 50 -9.07 4.71 -0.61
CA HIS A 50 -9.27 5.29 -1.95
C HIS A 50 -9.50 4.23 -3.02
N ALA A 51 -9.43 2.95 -2.66
CA ALA A 51 -9.61 1.84 -3.58
C ALA A 51 -11.09 1.51 -3.81
N ASN A 52 -11.81 2.40 -4.50
CA ASN A 52 -13.25 2.29 -4.80
C ASN A 52 -13.59 2.01 -6.29
N SER A 53 -12.60 1.92 -7.15
CA SER A 53 -12.73 1.62 -8.57
C SER A 53 -12.93 0.13 -8.86
N GLY A 54 -13.43 -0.16 -10.06
CA GLY A 54 -13.56 -1.51 -10.59
C GLY A 54 -12.25 -2.10 -11.14
N SER A 55 -11.15 -1.34 -11.17
CA SER A 55 -9.88 -1.80 -11.75
C SER A 55 -9.27 -2.97 -10.96
N VAL A 56 -8.48 -3.80 -11.64
CA VAL A 56 -7.87 -5.01 -11.04
C VAL A 56 -6.93 -4.66 -9.89
N THR A 57 -6.09 -3.64 -10.07
CA THR A 57 -5.19 -3.14 -9.01
C THR A 57 -5.96 -2.76 -7.75
N ASP A 58 -7.15 -2.20 -7.92
CA ASP A 58 -8.00 -1.70 -6.85
C ASP A 58 -8.73 -2.82 -6.10
N GLN A 59 -9.22 -3.82 -6.85
CA GLN A 59 -9.72 -5.07 -6.29
C GLN A 59 -8.67 -5.76 -5.44
N LEU A 60 -7.43 -5.87 -5.95
CA LEU A 60 -6.31 -6.47 -5.22
C LEU A 60 -5.93 -5.66 -3.97
N THR A 61 -5.98 -4.33 -4.04
CA THR A 61 -5.72 -3.48 -2.87
C THR A 61 -6.76 -3.65 -1.77
N ARG A 62 -8.04 -3.83 -2.12
CA ARG A 62 -9.09 -4.18 -1.14
C ARG A 62 -8.89 -5.58 -0.55
N GLN A 63 -8.52 -6.55 -1.38
CA GLN A 63 -8.34 -7.95 -0.97
C GLN A 63 -7.17 -8.12 0.00
N HIS A 64 -6.01 -7.57 -0.34
CA HIS A 64 -4.80 -7.70 0.50
C HIS A 64 -4.70 -6.60 1.57
N ARG A 65 -5.64 -5.65 1.59
CA ARG A 65 -5.64 -4.48 2.48
C ARG A 65 -4.30 -3.73 2.46
N MET A 66 -3.73 -3.58 1.26
CA MET A 66 -2.41 -2.98 1.06
C MET A 66 -2.23 -2.66 -0.42
N THR A 67 -1.57 -1.53 -0.69
CA THR A 67 -1.27 -1.08 -2.06
C THR A 67 -0.06 -1.80 -2.65
N LEU A 68 0.07 -1.75 -3.98
CA LEU A 68 1.24 -2.32 -4.66
C LEU A 68 2.53 -1.59 -4.26
N ASP A 69 2.46 -0.27 -4.02
CA ASP A 69 3.62 0.52 -3.62
C ASP A 69 4.03 0.25 -2.18
N GLU A 70 3.08 0.01 -1.27
CA GLU A 70 3.37 -0.48 0.08
C GLU A 70 4.04 -1.86 0.04
N ALA A 71 3.58 -2.77 -0.80
CA ALA A 71 4.20 -4.09 -0.95
C ALA A 71 5.67 -3.98 -1.41
N ARG A 72 5.95 -3.09 -2.39
CA ARG A 72 7.31 -2.78 -2.85
C ARG A 72 8.20 -2.27 -1.73
N LEU A 73 7.68 -1.32 -0.94
CA LEU A 73 8.41 -0.69 0.14
C LEU A 73 8.69 -1.66 1.29
N ILE A 74 7.73 -2.52 1.65
CA ILE A 74 7.90 -3.56 2.66
C ILE A 74 8.96 -4.59 2.22
N LEU A 75 8.91 -5.03 0.97
CA LEU A 75 9.85 -6.03 0.43
C LEU A 75 11.19 -5.42 0.00
N ASN A 76 11.31 -4.09 0.07
CA ASN A 76 12.48 -3.34 -0.37
C ASN A 76 12.91 -3.71 -1.81
N VAL A 77 11.95 -3.63 -2.74
CA VAL A 77 12.14 -3.98 -4.16
C VAL A 77 11.69 -2.85 -5.09
N ASN A 78 12.30 -2.80 -6.27
CA ASN A 78 11.95 -1.84 -7.30
C ASN A 78 10.72 -2.30 -8.11
N LYS A 79 10.15 -1.38 -8.90
CA LYS A 79 8.98 -1.64 -9.76
C LYS A 79 9.19 -2.78 -10.76
N GLU A 80 10.43 -2.97 -11.21
CA GLU A 80 10.86 -3.93 -12.23
C GLU A 80 11.50 -5.19 -11.62
N ALA A 81 11.36 -5.40 -10.30
CA ALA A 81 12.00 -6.53 -9.64
C ALA A 81 11.47 -7.87 -10.16
N GLU A 82 12.39 -8.80 -10.39
CA GLU A 82 12.07 -10.18 -10.75
C GLU A 82 11.55 -10.96 -9.53
N LEU A 83 10.78 -12.03 -9.80
CA LEU A 83 10.19 -12.86 -8.76
C LEU A 83 11.24 -13.45 -7.80
N GLU A 84 12.42 -13.81 -8.31
CA GLU A 84 13.51 -14.37 -7.49
C GLU A 84 14.01 -13.37 -6.44
N GLN A 85 14.21 -12.11 -6.84
CA GLN A 85 14.64 -11.05 -5.92
C GLN A 85 13.59 -10.81 -4.82
N VAL A 86 12.32 -10.84 -5.20
CA VAL A 86 11.20 -10.66 -4.28
C VAL A 86 11.14 -11.79 -3.25
N LEU A 87 11.31 -13.04 -3.69
CA LEU A 87 11.34 -14.20 -2.80
C LEU A 87 12.53 -14.16 -1.85
N LYS A 88 13.72 -13.81 -2.34
CA LYS A 88 14.93 -13.66 -1.52
C LYS A 88 14.76 -12.61 -0.42
N ASN A 89 14.22 -11.44 -0.77
CA ASN A 89 13.96 -10.39 0.20
C ASN A 89 12.88 -10.78 1.20
N TYR A 90 11.81 -11.43 0.73
CA TYR A 90 10.75 -11.97 1.57
C TYR A 90 11.32 -12.96 2.60
N GLU A 91 12.12 -13.94 2.20
CA GLU A 91 12.70 -14.94 3.10
C GLU A 91 13.59 -14.29 4.16
N HIS A 92 14.42 -13.33 3.73
CA HIS A 92 15.29 -12.59 4.62
C HIS A 92 14.50 -11.80 5.68
N LEU A 93 13.50 -11.03 5.25
CA LEU A 93 12.65 -10.23 6.14
C LEU A 93 11.79 -11.10 7.04
N TYR A 94 11.24 -12.19 6.52
CA TYR A 94 10.40 -13.11 7.30
C TYR A 94 11.22 -13.79 8.40
N LYS A 95 12.43 -14.26 8.08
CA LYS A 95 13.34 -14.89 9.05
C LYS A 95 13.80 -13.90 10.12
N ALA A 96 14.18 -12.69 9.73
CA ALA A 96 14.61 -11.65 10.66
C ALA A 96 13.52 -11.22 11.66
N ASN A 97 12.24 -11.37 11.28
CA ASN A 97 11.09 -11.02 12.12
C ASN A 97 10.37 -12.24 12.73
N SER A 98 10.92 -13.45 12.60
CA SER A 98 10.33 -14.67 13.14
C SER A 98 10.60 -14.81 14.65
N PRO A 99 9.74 -15.53 15.39
CA PRO A 99 9.97 -15.80 16.81
C PRO A 99 11.35 -16.41 17.08
N PRO A 100 12.08 -15.95 18.12
CA PRO A 100 13.35 -16.56 18.47
C PRO A 100 13.14 -18.02 18.87
N PRO A 101 14.12 -18.90 18.59
CA PRO A 101 14.05 -20.30 19.03
C PRO A 101 13.92 -20.36 20.55
N LYS A 102 12.97 -21.16 21.04
CA LYS A 102 12.78 -21.35 22.48
C LYS A 102 14.08 -21.89 23.09
N PRO A 103 14.61 -21.30 24.16
CA PRO A 103 15.84 -21.81 24.77
C PRO A 103 15.59 -23.22 25.32
N GLU A 104 16.46 -24.17 24.95
CA GLU A 104 16.38 -25.59 25.32
C GLU A 104 16.57 -25.85 26.83
N LYS A 105 17.00 -24.83 27.58
CA LYS A 105 17.19 -24.90 29.04
C LYS A 105 16.25 -23.92 29.72
N PRO A 106 15.52 -24.32 30.78
CA PRO A 106 14.71 -23.40 31.56
C PRO A 106 15.64 -22.38 32.24
N VAL A 107 15.79 -21.21 31.62
CA VAL A 107 16.51 -20.10 32.22
C VAL A 107 15.69 -19.63 33.40
N LYS A 108 16.28 -19.64 34.60
CA LYS A 108 15.67 -19.13 35.84
C LYS A 108 15.09 -17.73 35.55
N PRO A 109 13.89 -17.38 36.06
CA PRO A 109 13.27 -16.10 35.75
C PRO A 109 14.16 -14.98 36.27
N ALA A 110 14.87 -14.30 35.36
CA ALA A 110 15.56 -13.07 35.69
C ALA A 110 14.49 -12.08 36.16
N SER A 111 14.67 -11.60 37.38
CA SER A 111 13.99 -10.51 38.06
C SER A 111 13.06 -9.66 37.18
N LYS A 112 11.75 -9.68 37.52
CA LYS A 112 10.75 -8.67 37.13
C LYS A 112 11.36 -7.26 37.13
N LYS A 113 11.21 -6.53 36.01
CA LYS A 113 10.88 -5.08 35.90
C LYS A 113 11.43 -4.36 34.65
N THR A 114 11.53 -5.04 33.52
CA THR A 114 11.37 -4.38 32.22
C THR A 114 10.44 -5.28 31.43
N ALA A 115 9.30 -4.79 30.96
CA ALA A 115 8.46 -5.57 30.07
C ALA A 115 9.34 -6.01 28.90
N ALA A 116 9.60 -7.32 28.79
CA ALA A 116 10.38 -7.86 27.69
C ALA A 116 9.63 -7.47 26.41
N ILE A 117 10.17 -6.52 25.66
CA ILE A 117 9.67 -6.23 24.31
C ILE A 117 9.84 -7.56 23.56
N PRO A 118 8.77 -8.14 23.01
CA PRO A 118 8.91 -9.40 22.30
C PRO A 118 9.93 -9.21 21.18
N ASP A 119 10.94 -10.09 21.13
CA ASP A 119 12.04 -10.03 20.14
C ASP A 119 11.56 -10.15 18.69
N HIS A 120 10.27 -10.42 18.46
CA HIS A 120 9.63 -10.54 17.17
C HIS A 120 8.25 -9.88 17.19
N SER A 121 7.79 -9.43 16.03
CA SER A 121 6.45 -8.86 15.85
C SER A 121 5.67 -9.69 14.85
N HIS A 122 4.60 -10.35 15.33
CA HIS A 122 3.66 -11.06 14.47
C HIS A 122 3.01 -10.12 13.44
N TYR A 123 2.82 -8.85 13.79
CA TYR A 123 2.29 -7.85 12.87
C TYR A 123 3.25 -7.61 11.70
N LEU A 124 4.55 -7.41 11.97
CA LEU A 124 5.55 -7.21 10.92
C LEU A 124 5.67 -8.46 10.04
N GLN A 125 5.65 -9.65 10.64
CA GLN A 125 5.64 -10.91 9.90
C GLN A 125 4.41 -11.02 8.99
N SER A 126 3.22 -10.71 9.51
CA SER A 126 1.97 -10.71 8.73
C SER A 126 2.03 -9.71 7.56
N LYS A 127 2.65 -8.55 7.76
CA LYS A 127 2.84 -7.54 6.70
C LYS A 127 3.75 -8.02 5.59
N VAL A 128 4.86 -8.68 5.93
CA VAL A 128 5.80 -9.25 4.95
C VAL A 128 5.12 -10.35 4.12
N VAL A 129 4.29 -11.19 4.75
CA VAL A 129 3.50 -12.22 4.05
C VAL A 129 2.49 -11.59 3.09
N ARG A 130 1.68 -10.63 3.57
CA ARG A 130 0.72 -9.94 2.70
C ARG A 130 1.40 -9.22 1.54
N ALA A 131 2.55 -8.58 1.79
CA ALA A 131 3.38 -7.92 0.77
C ALA A 131 3.72 -8.88 -0.38
N LYS A 132 4.18 -10.08 -0.03
CA LYS A 132 4.47 -11.14 -1.01
C LYS A 132 3.21 -11.53 -1.79
N GLU A 133 2.12 -11.85 -1.11
CA GLU A 133 0.86 -12.27 -1.76
C GLU A 133 0.32 -11.20 -2.72
N ARG A 134 0.38 -9.92 -2.34
CA ARG A 134 -0.05 -8.80 -3.19
C ARG A 134 0.81 -8.67 -4.44
N TRP A 135 2.11 -8.92 -4.34
CA TRP A 135 3.04 -8.91 -5.46
C TRP A 135 2.77 -10.07 -6.42
N GLU A 136 2.61 -11.28 -5.89
CA GLU A 136 2.27 -12.47 -6.68
C GLU A 136 0.92 -12.30 -7.40
N ALA A 137 -0.06 -11.68 -6.74
CA ALA A 137 -1.35 -11.37 -7.35
C ALA A 137 -1.24 -10.34 -8.49
N GLU A 138 -0.36 -9.33 -8.37
CA GLU A 138 -0.11 -8.37 -9.45
C GLU A 138 0.57 -9.03 -10.64
N LEU A 139 1.58 -9.88 -10.41
CA LEU A 139 2.24 -10.64 -11.46
C LEU A 139 1.26 -11.56 -12.18
N LYS A 140 0.39 -12.25 -11.42
CA LYS A 140 -0.67 -13.11 -11.97
C LYS A 140 -1.69 -12.31 -12.78
N ALA A 141 -2.09 -11.13 -12.32
CA ALA A 141 -2.99 -10.24 -13.05
C ALA A 141 -2.35 -9.69 -14.33
N GLY A 142 -1.07 -9.31 -14.28
CA GLY A 142 -0.31 -8.83 -15.45
C GLY A 142 -0.05 -9.91 -16.49
N ASN A 143 0.12 -11.17 -16.05
CA ASN A 143 0.30 -12.32 -16.93
C ASN A 143 -1.02 -12.92 -17.45
N ALA A 144 -2.17 -12.31 -17.10
CA ALA A 144 -3.48 -12.72 -17.56
C ALA A 144 -4.11 -11.78 -18.61
N PRO A 145 -3.55 -11.61 -19.83
CA PRO A 145 -4.29 -11.10 -20.96
C PRO A 145 -4.72 -12.27 -21.87
N ALA A 146 -5.94 -12.82 -21.70
CA ALA A 146 -6.65 -13.62 -22.74
C ALA A 146 -8.00 -14.22 -22.31
N ALA A 147 -8.29 -14.43 -21.02
CA ALA A 147 -9.46 -15.23 -20.62
C ALA A 147 -10.73 -14.43 -20.30
N ALA A 148 -10.64 -13.10 -20.12
CA ALA A 148 -11.79 -12.28 -19.68
C ALA A 148 -12.55 -11.59 -20.82
N GLU A 149 -12.06 -11.61 -22.07
CA GLU A 149 -12.84 -11.15 -23.24
C GLU A 149 -13.69 -12.26 -23.88
N ALA A 150 -13.60 -13.52 -23.41
CA ALA A 150 -14.40 -14.64 -23.91
C ALA A 150 -15.72 -14.89 -23.13
N GLN A 151 -16.07 -14.02 -22.17
CA GLN A 151 -17.34 -14.09 -21.43
C GLN A 151 -18.05 -12.73 -21.37
N ALA A 152 -18.18 -12.08 -22.53
CA ALA A 152 -19.38 -11.28 -22.76
C ALA A 152 -20.50 -12.25 -23.21
N PRO A 153 -21.65 -12.34 -22.52
CA PRO A 153 -22.78 -13.08 -23.07
C PRO A 153 -23.17 -12.46 -24.42
N PRO A 154 -23.49 -13.26 -25.46
CA PRO A 154 -23.87 -12.72 -26.75
C PRO A 154 -25.07 -11.76 -26.60
N PRO A 155 -25.15 -10.68 -27.39
CA PRO A 155 -26.32 -9.83 -27.39
C PRO A 155 -27.56 -10.67 -27.72
N PRO A 156 -28.71 -10.46 -27.06
CA PRO A 156 -29.92 -11.21 -27.35
C PRO A 156 -30.34 -11.00 -28.82
N PRO A 157 -30.89 -12.03 -29.49
CA PRO A 157 -31.32 -11.90 -30.89
C PRO A 157 -32.43 -10.85 -31.01
N PRO A 158 -32.52 -10.13 -32.15
CA PRO A 158 -33.58 -9.17 -32.37
C PRO A 158 -34.93 -9.89 -32.34
N SER A 159 -35.81 -9.49 -31.41
CA SER A 159 -37.20 -9.93 -31.36
C SER A 159 -37.87 -9.58 -32.69
N SER A 160 -38.13 -10.61 -33.50
CA SER A 160 -39.07 -10.56 -34.61
C SER A 160 -40.45 -10.26 -34.04
N GLY A 161 -40.91 -9.02 -34.22
CA GLY A 161 -42.28 -8.63 -33.92
C GLY A 161 -43.28 -9.41 -34.78
N PRO A 162 -44.43 -9.84 -34.25
CA PRO A 162 -45.42 -10.55 -35.03
C PRO A 162 -46.06 -9.63 -36.06
N THR A 163 -46.02 -10.09 -37.31
CA THR A 163 -46.89 -9.69 -38.42
C THR A 163 -48.33 -9.51 -37.95
N THR A 164 -48.84 -8.29 -38.01
CA THR A 164 -50.28 -8.02 -37.97
C THR A 164 -50.74 -7.64 -39.38
N THR A 165 -51.40 -8.61 -40.00
CA THR A 165 -52.19 -8.50 -41.23
C THR A 165 -53.25 -7.40 -41.09
N PRO A 166 -53.49 -6.55 -42.10
CA PRO A 166 -54.61 -5.61 -42.06
C PRO A 166 -55.92 -6.35 -42.40
N PRO A 167 -57.07 -6.00 -41.81
CA PRO A 167 -58.34 -6.54 -42.26
C PRO A 167 -58.80 -5.81 -43.54
N PRO A 168 -59.54 -6.48 -44.44
CA PRO A 168 -60.12 -5.85 -45.62
C PRO A 168 -61.50 -5.23 -45.34
N SER A 169 -61.78 -4.17 -46.11
CA SER A 169 -63.03 -3.39 -46.26
C SER A 169 -63.22 -2.22 -45.28
#